data_AF-A0A3B0M263-F1
#
_entry.id   AF-A0A3B0M263-F1
#
_cell.length_a   1.000
_cell.length_b   1.000
_cell.length_c   1.000
_cell.angle_alpha   90.00
_cell.angle_beta   90.00
_cell.angle_gamma   90.00
#
_symmetry.space_group_name_H-M   'P 1'
#
loop_
_entity.id
_entity.type
_entity.pdbx_description
1 polymer ?
#
loop_
_entity_poly.entity_id
_entity_poly.type
_entity_poly.pdbx_seq_one_letter_code
_entity_poly.pdbx_strand_id
1 'polypeptide(L)'
;MNYSRTMLGSIQLILVEGPSRKNIMELSGRAENNRVVNFEGSQNMIGKFVDVEIVDVHANSLRGKVVKTENSMALRSQESPESVIARTLKEDELGVANY
;
A
#
# COMPACT_ATOMS: atom_id res chain seq x y z
N MET A 1 24.14 -9.02 -6.44
CA MET A 1 23.77 -7.67 -5.95
C MET A 1 22.47 -7.78 -5.18
N ASN A 2 22.45 -7.44 -3.90
CA ASN A 2 21.27 -7.63 -3.04
C ASN A 2 20.30 -6.44 -3.25
N TYR A 3 19.37 -6.54 -4.20
CA TYR A 3 18.38 -5.48 -4.56
C TYR A 3 17.65 -4.92 -3.33
N SER A 4 17.45 -5.75 -2.31
CA SER A 4 16.95 -5.38 -0.98
C SER A 4 17.67 -4.18 -0.36
N ARG A 5 18.99 -4.07 -0.55
CA ARG A 5 19.84 -3.06 0.08
C ARG A 5 19.65 -1.68 -0.55
N THR A 6 19.15 -1.59 -1.78
CA THR A 6 18.82 -0.31 -2.43
C THR A 6 17.51 0.28 -1.92
N MET A 7 16.71 -0.49 -1.15
CA MET A 7 15.47 0.00 -0.55
C MET A 7 15.68 0.66 0.82
N LEU A 8 16.89 0.58 1.38
CA LEU A 8 17.20 1.21 2.66
C LEU A 8 16.97 2.73 2.57
N GLY A 9 16.18 3.28 3.47
CA GLY A 9 15.79 4.70 3.49
C GLY A 9 14.68 5.08 2.49
N SER A 10 14.18 4.14 1.69
CA SER A 10 13.01 4.37 0.85
C SER A 10 11.71 4.17 1.64
N ILE A 11 10.68 4.93 1.27
CA ILE A 11 9.30 4.67 1.70
C ILE A 11 8.68 3.70 0.70
N GLN A 12 8.09 2.63 1.21
CA GLN A 12 7.44 1.60 0.41
C GLN A 12 5.98 1.48 0.82
N LEU A 13 5.10 1.31 -0.16
CA LEU A 13 3.70 1.01 0.09
C LEU A 13 3.54 -0.48 0.40
N ILE A 14 3.03 -0.79 1.59
CA ILE A 14 2.93 -2.14 2.11
C ILE A 14 1.46 -2.53 2.31
N LEU A 15 1.06 -3.65 1.73
CA LEU A 15 -0.18 -4.32 2.12
C LEU A 15 0.06 -5.15 3.38
N VAL A 16 -0.61 -4.79 4.48
CA VAL A 16 -0.45 -5.49 5.76
C VAL A 16 -1.25 -6.79 5.74
N GLU A 17 -0.58 -7.92 5.92
CA GLU A 17 -1.23 -9.25 5.88
C GLU A 17 -1.63 -9.73 7.29
N GLY A 18 -0.86 -9.42 8.33
CA GLY A 18 -1.12 -9.92 9.68
C GLY A 18 0.04 -9.71 10.65
N PRO A 19 0.01 -10.36 11.84
CA PRO A 19 1.15 -10.36 12.75
C PRO A 19 2.36 -11.07 12.14
N SER A 20 3.57 -10.66 12.54
CA SER A 20 4.81 -11.29 12.08
C SER A 20 4.95 -12.69 12.67
N ARG A 21 5.49 -13.61 11.85
CA ARG A 21 5.75 -15.00 12.25
C ARG A 21 6.75 -15.11 13.41
N LYS A 22 7.68 -14.16 13.53
CA LYS A 22 8.75 -14.19 14.53
C LYS A 22 8.43 -13.42 15.80
N ASN A 23 7.56 -12.42 15.71
CA ASN A 23 7.24 -11.54 16.83
C ASN A 23 5.79 -11.08 16.73
N ILE A 24 4.99 -11.43 17.73
CA ILE A 24 3.55 -11.13 17.76
C ILE A 24 3.30 -9.62 17.92
N MET A 25 4.28 -8.88 18.46
CA MET A 25 4.20 -7.42 18.60
C MET A 25 4.48 -6.66 17.30
N GLU A 26 4.97 -7.35 16.27
CA GLU A 26 5.26 -6.77 14.96
C GLU A 26 4.19 -7.22 13.95
N LEU A 27 3.91 -6.37 12.97
CA LEU A 27 3.11 -6.72 11.81
C LEU A 27 4.02 -7.10 10.64
N SER A 28 3.47 -7.90 9.75
CA SER A 28 4.08 -8.31 8.50
C SER A 28 3.18 -7.92 7.34
N GLY A 29 3.80 -7.41 6.28
CA GLY A 29 3.14 -7.11 5.03
C GLY A 29 4.05 -7.29 3.82
N ARG A 30 3.48 -7.10 2.64
CA ARG A 30 4.18 -7.22 1.36
C ARG A 30 4.29 -5.87 0.67
N ALA A 31 5.50 -5.54 0.24
CA ALA A 31 5.75 -4.42 -0.66
C ALA A 31 5.34 -4.79 -2.10
N GLU A 32 5.30 -3.79 -2.99
CA GLU A 32 4.94 -3.93 -4.41
C GLU A 32 5.81 -4.96 -5.16
N ASN A 33 7.09 -5.07 -4.78
CA ASN A 33 8.02 -6.07 -5.30
C ASN A 33 7.92 -7.44 -4.61
N ASN A 34 6.81 -7.68 -3.91
CA ASN A 34 6.48 -8.90 -3.17
C ASN A 34 7.48 -9.27 -2.04
N ARG A 35 8.31 -8.32 -1.58
CA ARG A 35 9.20 -8.53 -0.44
C ARG A 35 8.45 -8.40 0.87
N VAL A 36 8.81 -9.26 1.83
CA VAL A 36 8.24 -9.23 3.18
C VAL A 36 8.86 -8.09 3.98
N VAL A 37 8.02 -7.25 4.57
CA VAL A 37 8.41 -6.15 5.44
C VAL A 37 7.79 -6.36 6.81
N ASN A 38 8.62 -6.32 7.85
CA ASN A 38 8.18 -6.39 9.24
C ASN A 38 8.33 -5.01 9.88
N PHE A 39 7.33 -4.58 10.64
CA PHE A 39 7.33 -3.27 11.29
C PHE A 39 6.42 -3.28 12.52
N GLU A 40 6.67 -2.37 13.45
CA GLU A 40 5.80 -2.18 14.61
C GLU A 40 4.57 -1.37 14.21
N GLY A 41 3.38 -1.80 14.65
CA GLY A 41 2.12 -1.15 14.27
C GLY A 41 0.91 -1.71 15.01
N SER A 42 -0.24 -1.04 14.83
CA SER A 42 -1.51 -1.46 15.43
C SER A 42 -2.23 -2.48 14.55
N GLN A 43 -2.88 -3.47 15.16
CA GLN A 43 -3.66 -4.51 14.46
C GLN A 43 -4.74 -3.95 13.53
N ASN A 44 -5.21 -2.72 13.76
CA ASN A 44 -6.17 -2.01 12.89
C ASN A 44 -5.64 -1.70 11.47
N MET A 45 -4.34 -1.94 11.23
CA MET A 45 -3.69 -1.78 9.93
C MET A 45 -3.77 -3.04 9.05
N ILE A 46 -4.13 -4.20 9.61
CA ILE A 46 -4.23 -5.46 8.85
C ILE A 46 -5.29 -5.31 7.73
N GLY A 47 -4.94 -5.75 6.52
CA GLY A 47 -5.78 -5.65 5.32
C GLY A 47 -5.81 -4.27 4.67
N LYS A 48 -4.95 -3.34 5.12
CA LYS A 48 -4.83 -1.98 4.58
C LYS A 48 -3.47 -1.73 3.96
N PHE A 49 -3.38 -0.66 3.17
CA PHE A 49 -2.11 -0.15 2.69
C PHE A 49 -1.51 0.86 3.66
N VAL A 50 -0.21 0.73 3.94
CA VAL A 50 0.53 1.61 4.84
C VAL A 50 1.89 1.97 4.22
N ASP A 51 2.32 3.21 4.42
CA ASP A 51 3.64 3.67 3.98
C ASP A 51 4.62 3.33 5.07
N VAL A 52 5.65 2.57 4.72
CA VAL A 52 6.68 2.13 5.65
C VAL A 52 8.05 2.55 5.14
N GLU A 53 8.79 3.29 5.96
CA GLU A 53 10.19 3.59 5.70
C GLU A 53 11.03 2.36 6.06
N ILE A 54 11.85 1.89 5.12
CA ILE A 54 12.73 0.75 5.34
C ILE A 54 13.98 1.20 6.11
N VAL A 55 14.12 0.71 7.34
CA VAL A 55 15.22 1.06 8.25
C VAL A 55 16.32 0.01 8.33
N ASP A 56 16.01 -1.25 8.02
CA ASP A 56 17.01 -2.33 7.99
C ASP A 56 16.65 -3.39 6.94
N VAL A 57 17.67 -4.11 6.47
CA VAL A 57 17.58 -5.08 5.39
C VAL A 57 18.21 -6.39 5.82
N HIS A 58 17.38 -7.41 5.98
CA HIS A 58 17.80 -8.78 6.25
C HIS A 58 17.84 -9.61 4.96
N ALA A 59 18.36 -10.83 5.05
CA ALA A 59 18.52 -11.73 3.89
C ALA A 59 17.21 -11.94 3.11
N ASN A 60 16.10 -12.20 3.82
CA ASN A 60 14.81 -12.56 3.22
C ASN A 60 13.67 -11.61 3.61
N SER A 61 13.96 -10.53 4.33
CA SER A 61 12.95 -9.59 4.79
C SER A 61 13.54 -8.20 4.96
N LEU A 62 12.65 -7.21 4.98
CA LEU A 62 12.96 -5.84 5.34
C LEU A 62 12.37 -5.56 6.72
N ARG A 63 12.95 -4.60 7.42
CA ARG A 63 12.42 -4.03 8.65
C ARG A 63 12.16 -2.55 8.43
N GLY A 64 11.03 -2.06 8.91
CA GLY A 64 10.64 -0.68 8.67
C GLY A 64 9.88 -0.04 9.83
N LYS A 65 9.57 1.25 9.65
CA LYS A 65 8.73 2.04 10.54
C LYS A 65 7.58 2.66 9.76
N VAL A 66 6.39 2.67 10.35
CA VAL A 66 5.19 3.25 9.73
C VAL A 66 5.34 4.76 9.64
N VAL A 67 5.12 5.31 8.45
CA VAL A 67 5.14 6.76 8.18
C VAL A 67 3.72 7.29 8.04
N LYS A 68 2.86 6.58 7.27
CA LYS A 68 1.46 6.95 7.06
C LYS A 68 0.57 5.71 7.03
N THR A 69 -0.68 5.88 7.44
CA THR A 69 -1.71 4.85 7.37
C THR A 69 -2.72 5.18 6.27
N GLU A 70 -3.42 4.15 5.76
CA GLU A 70 -4.43 4.27 4.69
C GLU A 70 -5.40 5.44 4.87
N ASN A 71 -5.85 5.69 6.10
CA ASN A 71 -6.79 6.78 6.43
C ASN A 71 -6.26 8.17 6.04
N SER A 72 -4.95 8.35 6.01
CA SER A 72 -4.29 9.61 5.65
C SER A 72 -3.85 9.66 4.17
N MET A 73 -4.15 8.61 3.39
CA MET A 73 -3.67 8.46 1.99
C MET A 73 -4.75 8.72 0.94
N ALA A 74 -6.02 8.86 1.34
CA ALA A 74 -7.16 9.05 0.41
C ALA A 74 -7.26 7.97 -0.70
N LEU A 75 -6.74 6.76 -0.46
CA LEU A 75 -6.70 5.65 -1.44
C LEU A 75 -8.08 5.15 -1.86
N ARG A 76 -9.10 5.34 -1.01
CA ARG A 76 -10.48 4.97 -1.24
C ARG A 76 -11.32 6.25 -1.28
N SER A 77 -11.40 6.90 -2.43
CA SER A 77 -12.46 7.90 -2.65
C SER A 77 -13.80 7.17 -2.68
N GLN A 78 -14.73 7.60 -1.84
CA GLN A 78 -16.13 7.22 -2.01
C GLN A 78 -16.66 7.97 -3.23
N GLU A 79 -16.35 7.48 -4.42
CA GLU A 79 -17.02 7.95 -5.62
C GLU A 79 -18.44 7.39 -5.60
N SER A 80 -19.44 8.26 -5.61
CA SER A 80 -20.80 7.83 -5.85
C SER A 80 -20.89 7.22 -7.25
N PRO A 81 -21.76 6.22 -7.49
CA PRO A 81 -22.00 5.68 -8.83
C PRO A 81 -22.28 6.78 -9.86
N GLU A 82 -22.97 7.85 -9.44
CA GLU A 82 -23.25 9.05 -10.24
C GLU A 82 -21.98 9.78 -10.70
N SER A 83 -21.00 9.97 -9.81
CA SER A 83 -19.73 10.63 -10.12
C SER A 83 -18.89 9.83 -11.13
N VAL A 84 -18.95 8.49 -11.05
CA VAL A 84 -18.27 7.61 -12.00
C VAL A 84 -18.94 7.70 -13.39
N ILE A 85 -20.27 7.66 -13.44
CA ILE A 85 -21.06 7.74 -14.69
C ILE A 85 -20.85 9.09 -15.39
N ALA A 86 -20.89 10.19 -14.64
CA ALA A 86 -20.73 11.55 -15.17
C ALA A 86 -19.37 11.77 -15.86
N ARG A 87 -18.31 11.08 -15.42
CA ARG A 87 -16.97 11.17 -16.04
C ARG A 87 -16.85 10.37 -17.34
N THR A 88 -17.62 9.29 -17.48
CA THR A 88 -17.63 8.45 -18.70
C THR A 88 -18.52 8.99 -19.82
N LEU A 89 -19.47 9.88 -19.52
CA LEU A 89 -20.29 10.56 -20.51
C LEU A 89 -19.53 11.75 -21.09
N LYS A 90 -18.59 11.47 -21.99
CA LYS A 90 -18.16 12.45 -22.97
C LYS A 90 -19.05 12.29 -24.20
N GLU A 91 -20.31 12.70 -24.06
CA GLU A 91 -21.27 12.72 -25.16
C GLU A 91 -20.86 13.84 -26.12
N ASP A 92 -20.64 13.49 -27.40
CA ASP A 92 -20.71 14.46 -28.49
C ASP A 92 -22.18 14.88 -28.69
N GLU A 93 -22.46 16.02 -29.33
CA GLU A 93 -23.81 16.63 -29.44
C GLU A 93 -24.92 15.69 -29.98
N LEU A 94 -24.56 14.52 -30.51
CA LEU A 94 -25.44 13.50 -31.06
C LEU A 94 -25.60 12.24 -30.19
N GLY A 95 -24.95 12.14 -29.03
CA GLY A 95 -25.11 11.02 -28.09
C GLY A 95 -24.63 9.66 -28.59
N VAL A 96 -23.76 9.63 -29.62
CA VAL A 96 -23.22 8.38 -30.19
C VAL A 96 -21.78 8.17 -29.74
N ALA A 97 -21.52 7.04 -29.07
CA ALA A 97 -20.17 6.59 -28.77
C ALA A 97 -19.47 6.16 -30.07
N ASN A 98 -18.46 6.91 -30.50
CA ASN A 98 -17.54 6.43 -31.54
C ASN A 98 -16.64 5.35 -30.92
N TYR A 99 -16.72 4.14 -31.48
CA TYR A 99 -15.83 3.01 -31.18
C TYR A 99 -14.41 3.24 -31.67
#